data_AF-A0A849R1S4-F1
#
_entry.id   AF-A0A849R1S4-F1
#
_cell.length_a   1.000
_cell.length_b   1.000
_cell.length_c   1.000
_cell.angle_alpha   90.00
_cell.angle_beta   90.00
_cell.angle_gamma   90.00
#
_symmetry.space_group_name_H-M   'P 1'
#
loop_
_entity.id
_entity.type
_entity.pdbx_description
1 polymer ?
#
loop_
_entity_poly.entity_id
_entity_poly.type
_entity_poly.pdbx_seq_one_letter_code
_entity_poly.pdbx_strand_id
1 'polypeptide(L)'
;AGEATIVPCLVENGKYIGVLSEEYYRSKAGMDLLQLIHDYKPTYYFELHAYGEHSYAKLTDPERVNKIGVPHFVDFGDGVLIGSIAPILRRKFAVHDFCITIEVPKWRIKKIKQKVHEILMFGLTKTDREAIMRELRLRYPAQTKMAETLFYQYYHNILNPF
;
A
#
# COMPACT_ATOMS: atom_id res chain seq x y z
N ALA A 1 14.75 -11.05 -15.24
CA ALA A 1 13.36 -10.60 -14.96
C ALA A 1 12.98 -11.13 -13.58
N GLY A 2 12.26 -10.35 -12.77
CA GLY A 2 11.75 -10.83 -11.48
C GLY A 2 10.55 -11.76 -11.65
N GLU A 3 10.20 -12.48 -10.59
CA GLU A 3 8.96 -13.25 -10.50
C GLU A 3 7.88 -12.42 -9.82
N ALA A 4 6.64 -12.54 -10.28
CA ALA A 4 5.50 -11.84 -9.70
C ALA A 4 4.35 -12.81 -9.48
N THR A 5 3.84 -12.81 -8.24
CA THR A 5 2.64 -13.55 -7.87
C THR A 5 1.49 -12.56 -7.72
N ILE A 6 0.41 -12.79 -8.48
CA ILE A 6 -0.79 -11.96 -8.42
C ILE A 6 -1.87 -12.74 -7.70
N VAL A 7 -2.34 -12.20 -6.57
CA VAL A 7 -3.45 -12.77 -5.81
C VAL A 7 -4.69 -11.90 -6.07
N PRO A 8 -5.59 -12.33 -6.98
CA PRO A 8 -6.71 -11.47 -7.40
C PRO A 8 -7.75 -11.27 -6.29
N CYS A 9 -7.91 -12.24 -5.40
CA CYS A 9 -8.86 -12.21 -4.31
C CYS A 9 -8.41 -13.19 -3.21
N LEU A 10 -8.38 -12.72 -1.96
CA LEU A 10 -8.12 -13.57 -0.78
C LEU A 10 -9.40 -14.18 -0.19
N VAL A 11 -10.53 -13.52 -0.37
CA VAL A 11 -11.81 -13.95 0.18
C VAL A 11 -12.97 -13.49 -0.68
N GLU A 12 -13.80 -14.43 -1.10
CA GLU A 12 -15.03 -14.15 -1.84
C GLU A 12 -16.23 -14.24 -0.89
N ASN A 13 -17.14 -13.25 -0.94
CA ASN A 13 -18.37 -13.21 -0.13
C ASN A 13 -18.17 -13.28 1.41
N GLY A 14 -17.02 -12.85 1.92
CA GLY A 14 -16.72 -12.80 3.35
C GLY A 14 -17.29 -11.57 4.06
N LYS A 15 -17.38 -11.63 5.39
CA LYS A 15 -17.66 -10.46 6.23
C LYS A 15 -16.50 -9.47 6.09
N TYR A 16 -16.82 -8.18 5.93
CA TYR A 16 -15.79 -7.14 5.94
C TYR A 16 -15.15 -7.02 7.33
N ILE A 17 -13.85 -7.23 7.40
CA ILE A 17 -13.01 -6.98 8.58
C ILE A 17 -11.92 -6.01 8.14
N GLY A 18 -11.76 -4.88 8.83
CA GLY A 18 -10.79 -3.87 8.45
C GLY A 18 -9.35 -4.35 8.64
N VAL A 19 -8.49 -4.13 7.64
CA VAL A 19 -7.06 -4.52 7.66
C VAL A 19 -6.24 -3.82 8.76
N LEU A 20 -6.78 -2.78 9.41
CA LEU A 20 -6.15 -2.15 10.57
C LEU A 20 -6.42 -2.87 11.89
N SER A 21 -7.28 -3.91 11.89
CA SER A 21 -7.64 -4.68 13.08
C SER A 21 -6.83 -5.97 13.19
N GLU A 22 -6.40 -6.33 14.40
CA GLU A 22 -5.83 -7.65 14.70
C GLU A 22 -6.81 -8.80 14.39
N GLU A 23 -8.12 -8.54 14.42
CA GLU A 23 -9.16 -9.52 14.04
C GLU A 23 -8.99 -9.98 12.59
N TYR A 24 -8.60 -9.09 11.68
CA TYR A 24 -8.39 -9.45 10.27
C TYR A 24 -7.29 -10.51 10.16
N TYR A 25 -6.16 -10.33 10.84
CA TYR A 25 -5.01 -11.23 10.79
C TYR A 25 -5.23 -12.56 11.54
N ARG A 26 -6.30 -12.65 12.36
CA ARG A 26 -6.77 -13.90 12.97
C ARG A 26 -7.86 -14.59 12.16
N SER A 27 -8.44 -13.90 11.18
CA SER A 27 -9.41 -14.50 10.25
C SER A 27 -8.69 -15.42 9.25
N LYS A 28 -9.45 -16.31 8.61
CA LYS A 28 -8.91 -17.19 7.57
C LYS A 28 -8.20 -16.40 6.46
N ALA A 29 -8.81 -15.34 5.95
CA ALA A 29 -8.24 -14.51 4.88
C ALA A 29 -6.92 -13.85 5.30
N GLY A 30 -6.84 -13.36 6.54
CA GLY A 30 -5.61 -12.77 7.06
C GLY A 30 -4.52 -13.81 7.30
N MET A 31 -4.86 -15.01 7.78
CA MET A 31 -3.90 -16.10 7.92
C MET A 31 -3.37 -16.57 6.56
N ASP A 32 -4.25 -16.71 5.57
CA ASP A 32 -3.85 -17.09 4.20
C ASP A 32 -2.91 -16.03 3.59
N LEU A 33 -3.20 -14.73 3.79
CA LEU A 33 -2.30 -13.64 3.39
C LEU A 33 -0.93 -13.74 4.08
N LEU A 34 -0.91 -13.95 5.40
CA LEU A 34 0.32 -14.06 6.16
C LEU A 34 1.16 -15.27 5.72
N GLN A 35 0.49 -16.38 5.39
CA GLN A 35 1.14 -17.57 4.86
C GLN A 35 1.79 -17.30 3.50
N LEU A 36 1.07 -16.62 2.58
CA LEU A 36 1.63 -16.21 1.29
C LEU A 36 2.88 -15.33 1.45
N ILE A 37 2.82 -14.34 2.36
CA ILE A 37 3.98 -13.47 2.63
C ILE A 37 5.14 -14.29 3.20
N HIS A 38 4.87 -15.25 4.08
CA HIS A 38 5.89 -16.13 4.66
C HIS A 38 6.55 -17.03 3.62
N ASP A 39 5.76 -17.62 2.72
CA ASP A 39 6.23 -18.58 1.73
C ASP A 39 7.02 -17.91 0.61
N TYR A 40 6.51 -16.78 0.10
CA TYR A 40 7.12 -16.07 -1.04
C TYR A 40 8.19 -15.05 -0.63
N LYS A 41 8.17 -14.56 0.61
CA LYS A 41 9.09 -13.52 1.14
C LYS A 41 9.32 -12.35 0.17
N PRO A 42 8.25 -11.65 -0.25
CA PRO A 42 8.37 -10.65 -1.29
C PRO A 42 9.08 -9.39 -0.79
N THR A 43 10.06 -8.90 -1.55
CA THR A 43 10.72 -7.60 -1.32
C THR A 43 9.91 -6.41 -1.85
N TYR A 44 8.92 -6.69 -2.70
CA TYR A 44 7.95 -5.73 -3.22
C TYR A 44 6.54 -6.24 -2.95
N TYR A 45 5.75 -5.46 -2.20
CA TYR A 45 4.36 -5.78 -1.89
C TYR A 45 3.46 -4.61 -2.26
N PHE A 46 2.48 -4.88 -3.12
CA PHE A 46 1.49 -3.90 -3.56
C PHE A 46 0.10 -4.40 -3.18
N GLU A 47 -0.63 -3.59 -2.42
CA GLU A 47 -2.02 -3.85 -2.07
C GLU A 47 -2.91 -2.87 -2.85
N LEU A 48 -3.84 -3.39 -3.64
CA LEU A 48 -4.73 -2.57 -4.45
C LEU A 48 -6.14 -2.60 -3.86
N HIS A 49 -6.65 -1.44 -3.50
CA HIS A 49 -7.99 -1.26 -2.95
C HIS A 49 -8.77 -0.26 -3.77
N ALA A 50 -10.10 -0.39 -3.74
CA ALA A 50 -10.98 0.57 -4.38
C ALA A 50 -11.87 1.25 -3.34
N TYR A 51 -11.95 2.58 -3.39
CA TYR A 51 -12.73 3.38 -2.46
C TYR A 51 -13.89 4.11 -3.15
N GLY A 52 -14.90 4.51 -2.37
CA GLY A 52 -16.06 5.28 -2.83
C GLY A 52 -15.88 6.79 -2.63
N GLU A 53 -16.66 7.62 -3.31
CA GLU A 53 -16.46 9.08 -3.37
C GLU A 53 -16.37 9.75 -1.99
N HIS A 54 -17.28 9.38 -1.09
CA HIS A 54 -17.30 9.90 0.28
C HIS A 54 -16.09 9.49 1.14
N SER A 55 -15.31 8.48 0.71
CA SER A 55 -14.13 8.02 1.45
C SER A 55 -12.89 8.87 1.18
N TYR A 56 -12.85 9.65 0.08
CA TYR A 56 -11.66 10.43 -0.29
C TYR A 56 -11.19 11.32 0.87
N ALA A 57 -12.08 12.19 1.38
CA ALA A 57 -11.76 13.14 2.43
C ALA A 57 -11.28 12.46 3.72
N LYS A 58 -11.80 11.26 4.03
CA LYS A 58 -11.37 10.47 5.20
C LYS A 58 -10.00 9.83 4.99
N LEU A 59 -9.69 9.40 3.76
CA LEU A 59 -8.42 8.75 3.43
C LEU A 59 -7.26 9.75 3.36
N THR A 60 -7.54 10.99 2.94
CA THR A 60 -6.54 12.07 2.80
C THR A 60 -6.50 13.04 3.99
N ASP A 61 -7.30 12.81 5.04
CA ASP A 61 -7.41 13.68 6.22
C ASP A 61 -6.07 13.79 6.97
N PRO A 62 -5.43 14.97 7.08
CA PRO A 62 -4.19 15.14 7.84
C PRO A 62 -4.30 14.66 9.30
N GLU A 63 -5.49 14.77 9.89
CA GLU A 63 -5.78 14.34 11.26
C GLU A 63 -6.09 12.85 11.39
N ARG A 64 -5.97 12.07 10.30
CA ARG A 64 -6.23 10.62 10.31
C ARG A 64 -5.34 9.89 11.32
N VAL A 65 -4.12 10.38 11.55
CA VAL A 65 -3.24 9.83 12.58
C VAL A 65 -3.86 9.98 13.97
N ASN A 66 -4.41 11.14 14.30
CA ASN A 66 -5.03 11.40 15.59
C ASN A 66 -6.37 10.64 15.74
N LYS A 67 -7.11 10.48 14.64
CA LYS A 67 -8.44 9.85 14.63
C LYS A 67 -8.41 8.32 14.55
N ILE A 68 -7.43 7.75 13.85
CA ILE A 68 -7.38 6.32 13.47
C ILE A 68 -6.05 5.66 13.88
N GLY A 69 -5.02 6.44 14.25
CA GLY A 69 -3.71 5.92 14.62
C GLY A 69 -2.80 5.59 13.43
N VAL A 70 -3.18 5.99 12.21
CA VAL A 70 -2.41 5.76 10.98
C VAL A 70 -2.39 7.01 10.10
N PRO A 71 -1.28 7.31 9.40
CA PRO A 71 -1.20 8.48 8.53
C PRO A 71 -2.17 8.39 7.37
N HIS A 72 -2.49 9.54 6.80
CA HIS A 72 -3.30 9.65 5.59
C HIS A 72 -2.56 9.16 4.36
N PHE A 73 -3.34 8.84 3.34
CA PHE A 73 -2.82 8.57 2.01
C PHE A 73 -2.51 9.89 1.29
N VAL A 74 -1.49 9.85 0.43
CA VAL A 74 -1.10 10.99 -0.41
C VAL A 74 -1.74 10.83 -1.79
N ASP A 75 -2.35 11.90 -2.32
CA ASP A 75 -2.95 11.88 -3.65
C ASP A 75 -1.89 12.07 -4.74
N PHE A 76 -1.65 11.03 -5.54
CA PHE A 76 -0.77 11.00 -6.71
C PHE A 76 -1.46 11.52 -8.00
N GLY A 77 -2.56 12.23 -7.83
CA GLY A 77 -3.38 12.84 -8.86
C GLY A 77 -4.48 11.91 -9.36
N ASP A 78 -5.57 12.52 -9.85
CA ASP A 78 -6.79 11.83 -10.29
C ASP A 78 -7.51 11.01 -9.21
N GLY A 79 -7.14 11.22 -7.94
CA GLY A 79 -7.64 10.47 -6.80
C GLY A 79 -6.92 9.14 -6.57
N VAL A 80 -5.84 8.84 -7.29
CA VAL A 80 -5.03 7.65 -6.97
C VAL A 80 -4.25 7.96 -5.70
N LEU A 81 -4.58 7.29 -4.59
CA LEU A 81 -3.93 7.55 -3.32
C LEU A 81 -2.89 6.47 -3.01
N ILE A 82 -1.75 6.87 -2.45
CA ILE A 82 -0.67 5.96 -2.08
C ILE A 82 -0.30 6.17 -0.62
N GLY A 83 -0.06 5.07 0.09
CA GLY A 83 0.39 5.05 1.47
C GLY A 83 1.09 3.73 1.79
N SER A 84 1.67 3.63 2.98
CA SER A 84 2.14 2.33 3.50
C SER A 84 0.95 1.41 3.75
N ILE A 85 1.18 0.10 3.61
CA ILE A 85 0.26 -0.93 4.08
C ILE A 85 0.01 -0.81 5.60
N ALA A 86 -1.07 -1.45 6.07
CA ALA A 86 -1.46 -1.46 7.46
C ALA A 86 -0.27 -1.75 8.41
N PRO A 87 -0.09 -1.00 9.52
CA PRO A 87 1.06 -1.17 10.41
C PRO A 87 1.25 -2.60 10.92
N ILE A 88 0.16 -3.32 11.20
CA ILE A 88 0.19 -4.70 11.68
C ILE A 88 0.85 -5.62 10.64
N LEU A 89 0.48 -5.46 9.37
CA LEU A 89 1.10 -6.19 8.26
C LEU A 89 2.51 -5.68 7.96
N ARG A 90 2.74 -4.36 8.00
CA ARG A 90 4.05 -3.76 7.70
C ARG A 90 5.15 -4.31 8.59
N ARG A 91 4.85 -4.67 9.85
CA ARG A 91 5.79 -5.32 10.78
C ARG A 91 6.23 -6.73 10.37
N LYS A 92 5.62 -7.33 9.35
CA LYS A 92 6.00 -8.65 8.79
C LYS A 92 7.06 -8.55 7.69
N PHE A 93 7.43 -7.33 7.32
CA PHE A 93 8.40 -7.02 6.27
C PHE A 93 9.62 -6.30 6.85
N ALA A 94 10.77 -6.46 6.23
CA ALA A 94 11.98 -5.74 6.60
C ALA A 94 11.84 -4.25 6.31
N VAL A 95 12.67 -3.41 6.95
CA VAL A 95 12.66 -1.95 6.73
C VAL A 95 12.94 -1.57 5.26
N HIS A 96 13.70 -2.39 4.55
CA HIS A 96 14.10 -2.17 3.16
C HIS A 96 13.09 -2.71 2.13
N ASP A 97 12.11 -3.51 2.55
CA ASP A 97 11.05 -3.97 1.67
C ASP A 97 10.13 -2.82 1.27
N PHE A 98 9.75 -2.81 0.00
CA PHE A 98 8.87 -1.81 -0.57
C PHE A 98 7.42 -2.27 -0.48
N CYS A 99 6.69 -1.76 0.50
CA CYS A 99 5.29 -2.11 0.73
C CYS A 99 4.39 -0.90 0.61
N ILE A 100 3.47 -0.89 -0.36
CA ILE A 100 2.51 0.20 -0.52
C ILE A 100 1.09 -0.31 -0.72
N THR A 101 0.13 0.46 -0.23
CA THR A 101 -1.28 0.36 -0.63
C THR A 101 -1.56 1.45 -1.66
N ILE A 102 -2.24 1.07 -2.75
CA ILE A 102 -2.77 1.95 -3.79
C ILE A 102 -4.30 1.92 -3.67
N GLU A 103 -4.88 3.05 -3.32
CA GLU A 103 -6.34 3.25 -3.24
C GLU A 103 -6.84 3.91 -4.52
N VAL A 104 -7.82 3.29 -5.18
CA VAL A 104 -8.35 3.76 -6.47
C VAL A 104 -9.83 4.17 -6.40
N PRO A 105 -10.24 5.31 -7.01
CA PRO A 105 -11.63 5.73 -7.02
C PRO A 105 -12.46 4.84 -7.95
N LYS A 106 -13.45 4.12 -7.38
CA LYS A 106 -14.33 3.20 -8.12
C LYS A 106 -15.02 3.84 -9.33
N TRP A 107 -15.35 5.13 -9.25
CA TRP A 107 -16.09 5.84 -10.30
C TRP A 107 -15.19 6.39 -11.42
N ARG A 108 -13.86 6.28 -11.31
CA ARG A 108 -12.91 6.81 -12.31
C ARG A 108 -11.95 5.76 -12.87
N ILE A 109 -12.23 4.47 -12.69
CA ILE A 109 -11.34 3.34 -13.08
C ILE A 109 -10.81 3.49 -14.51
N LYS A 110 -11.65 3.83 -15.48
CA LYS A 110 -11.22 4.00 -16.88
C LYS A 110 -10.14 5.07 -17.06
N LYS A 111 -10.25 6.20 -16.33
CA LYS A 111 -9.31 7.32 -16.41
C LYS A 111 -7.96 6.99 -15.77
N ILE A 112 -7.98 6.25 -14.67
CA ILE A 112 -6.79 5.99 -13.84
C ILE A 112 -6.06 4.69 -14.19
N LYS A 113 -6.69 3.79 -14.97
CA LYS A 113 -6.15 2.45 -15.27
C LYS A 113 -4.70 2.48 -15.73
N GLN A 114 -4.38 3.38 -16.66
CA GLN A 114 -3.03 3.51 -17.21
C GLN A 114 -2.02 3.97 -16.14
N LYS A 115 -2.38 4.96 -15.32
CA LYS A 115 -1.53 5.44 -14.21
C LYS A 115 -1.25 4.34 -13.20
N VAL A 116 -2.27 3.60 -12.77
CA VAL A 116 -2.12 2.50 -11.80
C VAL A 116 -1.26 1.39 -12.39
N HIS A 117 -1.49 1.04 -13.66
CA HIS A 117 -0.67 0.06 -14.37
C HIS A 117 0.81 0.48 -14.42
N GLU A 118 1.11 1.74 -14.74
CA GLU A 118 2.49 2.26 -14.74
C GLU A 118 3.18 2.14 -13.36
N ILE A 119 2.47 2.46 -12.29
CA ILE A 119 3.00 2.34 -10.92
C ILE A 119 3.33 0.87 -10.60
N LEU A 120 2.42 -0.06 -10.92
CA LEU A 120 2.64 -1.50 -10.72
C LEU A 120 3.82 -2.01 -11.55
N MET A 121 3.96 -1.52 -12.79
CA MET A 121 5.08 -1.88 -13.67
C MET A 121 6.43 -1.45 -13.12
N PHE A 122 6.52 -0.43 -12.25
CA PHE A 122 7.79 -0.13 -11.57
C PHE A 122 8.23 -1.29 -10.67
N GLY A 123 7.31 -1.91 -9.94
CA GLY A 123 7.60 -3.07 -9.10
C GLY A 123 8.11 -4.28 -9.89
N LEU A 124 7.68 -4.43 -11.14
CA LEU A 124 8.05 -5.56 -12.00
C LEU A 124 9.35 -5.34 -12.80
N THR A 125 9.64 -4.08 -13.16
CA THR A 125 10.72 -3.76 -14.12
C THR A 125 11.97 -3.21 -13.47
N LYS A 126 11.91 -2.76 -12.21
CA LYS A 126 13.03 -2.13 -11.52
C LYS A 126 13.76 -3.16 -10.65
N THR A 127 15.07 -2.95 -10.53
CA THR A 127 15.99 -3.90 -9.90
C THR A 127 15.99 -3.84 -8.37
N ASP A 128 15.73 -2.65 -7.82
CA ASP A 128 15.80 -2.36 -6.39
C ASP A 128 14.80 -1.26 -5.99
N ARG A 129 14.59 -1.12 -4.67
CA ARG A 129 13.73 -0.10 -4.06
C ARG A 129 14.10 1.31 -4.50
N GLU A 130 15.39 1.67 -4.55
CA GLU A 130 15.81 3.02 -4.91
C GLU A 130 15.52 3.33 -6.38
N ALA A 131 15.57 2.34 -7.27
CA ALA A 131 15.15 2.49 -8.66
C ALA A 131 13.65 2.81 -8.77
N ILE A 132 12.79 2.16 -7.98
CA ILE A 132 11.36 2.52 -7.89
C ILE A 132 11.19 3.94 -7.34
N MET A 133 11.88 4.25 -6.23
CA MET A 133 11.79 5.57 -5.61
C MET A 133 12.29 6.68 -6.52
N ARG A 134 13.33 6.46 -7.33
CA ARG A 134 13.80 7.42 -8.35
C ARG A 134 12.71 7.74 -9.37
N GLU A 135 11.99 6.74 -9.89
CA GLU A 135 10.88 6.96 -10.82
C GLU A 135 9.73 7.75 -10.17
N LEU A 136 9.37 7.40 -8.93
CA LEU A 136 8.32 8.10 -8.18
C LEU A 136 8.72 9.55 -7.89
N ARG A 137 9.96 9.81 -7.45
CA ARG A 137 10.48 11.16 -7.19
C ARG A 137 10.56 11.99 -8.48
N LEU A 138 10.87 11.38 -9.62
CA LEU A 138 10.92 12.08 -10.91
C LEU A 138 9.53 12.48 -11.39
N ARG A 139 8.54 11.58 -11.29
CA ARG A 139 7.19 11.79 -11.83
C ARG A 139 6.26 12.54 -10.86
N TYR A 140 6.44 12.31 -9.56
CA TYR A 140 5.57 12.81 -8.48
C TYR A 140 6.42 13.35 -7.31
N PRO A 141 7.23 14.41 -7.51
CA PRO A 141 8.22 14.84 -6.54
C PRO A 141 7.63 15.25 -5.20
N ALA A 142 6.59 16.10 -5.21
CA ALA A 142 5.97 16.61 -3.98
C ALA A 142 5.25 15.49 -3.21
N GLN A 143 4.52 14.64 -3.93
CA GLN A 143 3.76 13.54 -3.37
C GLN A 143 4.67 12.47 -2.78
N THR A 144 5.74 12.12 -3.50
CA THR A 144 6.73 11.15 -3.02
C THR A 144 7.42 11.67 -1.77
N LYS A 145 7.85 12.93 -1.75
CA LYS A 145 8.43 13.55 -0.55
C LYS A 145 7.48 13.50 0.65
N MET A 146 6.19 13.76 0.44
CA MET A 146 5.19 13.67 1.50
C MET A 146 5.01 12.23 2.00
N ALA A 147 4.89 11.26 1.09
CA ALA A 147 4.75 9.85 1.42
C ALA A 147 5.97 9.32 2.19
N GLU A 148 7.18 9.70 1.77
CA GLU A 148 8.42 9.39 2.50
C GLU A 148 8.42 10.01 3.90
N THR A 149 8.00 11.27 4.03
CA THR A 149 7.93 11.95 5.33
C THR A 149 6.98 11.23 6.28
N LEU A 150 5.78 10.88 5.81
CA LEU A 150 4.81 10.10 6.59
C LEU A 150 5.36 8.71 6.95
N PHE A 151 6.05 8.04 6.02
CA PHE A 151 6.68 6.75 6.29
C PHE A 151 7.71 6.85 7.42
N TYR A 152 8.63 7.81 7.34
CA TYR A 152 9.67 7.97 8.36
C TYR A 152 9.10 8.38 9.73
N GLN A 153 8.11 9.27 9.74
CA GLN A 153 7.49 9.74 10.99
C GLN A 153 6.74 8.63 11.74
N TYR A 154 6.06 7.74 11.02
CA TYR A 154 5.11 6.81 11.65
C TYR A 154 5.49 5.34 11.59
N TYR A 155 6.36 4.95 10.67
CA TYR A 155 6.69 3.54 10.45
C TYR A 155 8.15 3.21 10.72
N HIS A 156 9.11 4.10 10.46
CA HIS A 156 10.53 3.74 10.54
C HIS A 156 10.96 3.16 11.90
N ASN A 157 10.45 3.70 13.01
CA ASN A 157 10.83 3.27 14.36
C ASN A 157 10.12 1.99 14.85
N ILE A 158 9.13 1.48 14.12
CA ILE A 158 8.35 0.29 14.51
C ILE A 158 8.66 -0.93 13.65
N LEU A 159 9.64 -0.83 12.75
CA LEU A 159 10.00 -1.90 11.82
C LEU A 159 11.32 -2.54 12.20
N ASN A 160 11.38 -3.85 12.00
CA ASN A 160 12.60 -4.60 12.24
C ASN A 160 13.67 -4.17 11.22
N PRO A 161 14.89 -3.88 11.67
CA PRO A 161 16.01 -3.59 10.78
C PRO A 161 16.53 -4.84 10.05
N PHE A 162 16.11 -6.04 10.48
CA PHE A 162 16.55 -7.34 10.01
C PHE A 162 15.40 -8.12 9.36
#